data_AF-A0A1Y1ZIT4-F1
#
_entry.id   AF-A0A1Y1ZIT4-F1
#
_cell.length_a   1.000
_cell.length_b   1.000
_cell.length_c   1.000
_cell.angle_alpha   90.00
_cell.angle_beta   90.00
_cell.angle_gamma   90.00
#
_symmetry.space_group_name_H-M   'P 1'
#
loop_
_entity.id
_entity.type
_entity.pdbx_description
1 polymer ?
#
loop_
_entity_poly.entity_id
_entity_poly.type
_entity_poly.pdbx_seq_one_letter_code
_entity_poly.pdbx_strand_id
1 'polypeptide(L)'
;MNDQALKEVIYSLFNRRWDDDLSDEEEERFQNLYDSTVEKYSWEQVFDVIDQYMRDSCLTSQTIVNFVNLFWEYNCETPRKISDPYRFLGYLYYRVDSKPWHYDCAEVYEGLVYNLLSGEDDFAHNPFYNYDYIPEEDPGLVAEIEKLKKENV
;
A
#
# COMPACT_ATOMS: atom_id res chain seq x y z
N MET A 1 -18.59 -6.94 17.50
CA MET A 1 -18.54 -8.34 17.03
C MET A 1 -18.55 -8.34 15.52
N ASN A 2 -17.37 -8.23 14.88
CA ASN A 2 -17.17 -8.56 13.46
C ASN A 2 -15.69 -8.48 13.00
N ASP A 3 -14.77 -8.00 13.84
CA ASP A 3 -13.32 -7.90 13.50
C ASP A 3 -12.70 -9.20 13.01
N GLN A 4 -13.08 -10.34 13.61
CA GLN A 4 -12.47 -11.62 13.23
C GLN A 4 -12.80 -12.02 11.78
N ALA A 5 -14.05 -11.82 11.35
CA ALA A 5 -14.48 -12.14 9.99
C ALA A 5 -13.85 -11.20 8.96
N LEU A 6 -13.75 -9.90 9.27
CA LEU A 6 -13.03 -8.94 8.43
C LEU A 6 -11.55 -9.32 8.32
N LYS A 7 -10.91 -9.64 9.45
CA LYS A 7 -9.51 -10.05 9.51
C LYS A 7 -9.24 -11.29 8.65
N GLU A 8 -10.09 -12.30 8.74
CA GLU A 8 -9.96 -13.52 7.94
C GLU A 8 -10.02 -13.24 6.44
N VAL A 9 -10.96 -12.38 6.00
CA VAL A 9 -11.07 -12.01 4.58
C VAL A 9 -9.83 -11.23 4.13
N ILE A 10 -9.45 -10.17 4.83
CA ILE A 10 -8.28 -9.35 4.45
C ILE A 10 -7.00 -10.19 4.44
N TYR A 11 -6.79 -11.04 5.44
CA TYR A 11 -5.62 -11.90 5.49
C TYR A 11 -5.63 -12.90 4.33
N SER A 12 -6.79 -13.44 3.93
CA SER A 12 -6.87 -14.33 2.77
C SER A 12 -6.50 -13.63 1.46
N LEU A 13 -6.89 -12.36 1.29
CA LEU A 13 -6.59 -11.55 0.10
C LEU A 13 -5.11 -11.16 0.03
N PHE A 14 -4.49 -10.79 1.15
CA PHE A 14 -3.11 -10.30 1.17
C PHE A 14 -2.04 -11.37 1.42
N ASN A 15 -2.43 -12.61 1.73
CA ASN A 15 -1.52 -13.75 1.90
C ASN A 15 -1.30 -14.56 0.61
N ARG A 16 -1.95 -14.19 -0.51
CA ARG A 16 -1.63 -14.74 -1.83
C ARG A 16 -0.32 -14.19 -2.37
N ARG A 17 0.19 -14.77 -3.47
CA ARG A 17 1.25 -14.11 -4.22
C ARG A 17 0.64 -13.17 -5.25
N TRP A 18 1.26 -12.03 -5.44
CA TRP A 18 0.84 -11.06 -6.46
C TRP A 18 1.06 -11.58 -7.88
N ASP A 19 2.04 -12.47 -8.06
CA ASP A 19 2.43 -13.06 -9.35
C ASP A 19 1.87 -14.49 -9.56
N ASP A 20 0.82 -14.86 -8.81
CA ASP A 20 0.10 -16.10 -9.08
C ASP A 20 -0.59 -16.00 -10.45
N ASP A 21 -0.47 -17.06 -11.26
CA ASP A 21 -1.12 -17.16 -12.58
C ASP A 21 -2.61 -17.44 -12.38
N LEU A 22 -3.39 -16.37 -12.25
CA LEU A 22 -4.84 -16.40 -12.03
C LEU A 22 -5.59 -16.33 -13.36
N SER A 23 -6.72 -17.03 -13.43
CA SER A 23 -7.69 -16.77 -14.49
C SER A 23 -8.44 -15.46 -14.27
N ASP A 24 -8.97 -14.85 -15.33
CA ASP A 24 -9.82 -13.66 -15.26
C ASP A 24 -10.97 -13.84 -14.24
N GLU A 25 -11.56 -15.03 -14.16
CA GLU A 25 -12.63 -15.36 -13.21
C GLU A 25 -12.14 -15.33 -11.74
N GLU A 26 -10.89 -15.71 -11.50
CA GLU A 26 -10.28 -15.68 -10.16
C GLU A 26 -9.90 -14.25 -9.75
N GLU A 27 -9.33 -13.48 -10.66
CA GLU A 27 -9.05 -12.05 -10.46
C GLU A 27 -10.33 -11.30 -10.12
N GLU A 28 -11.38 -11.47 -10.93
CA GLU A 28 -12.69 -10.83 -10.70
C GLU A 28 -13.28 -11.26 -9.35
N ARG A 29 -13.14 -12.54 -8.98
CA ARG A 29 -13.62 -13.03 -7.68
C ARG A 29 -12.90 -12.36 -6.51
N PHE A 30 -11.58 -12.16 -6.60
CA PHE A 30 -10.82 -11.49 -5.54
C PHE A 30 -11.15 -10.00 -5.44
N GLN A 31 -11.27 -9.31 -6.58
CA GLN A 31 -11.68 -7.91 -6.61
C GLN A 31 -13.09 -7.72 -6.04
N ASN A 32 -14.06 -8.54 -6.48
CA ASN A 32 -15.43 -8.51 -5.94
C ASN A 32 -15.49 -8.80 -4.43
N LEU A 33 -14.65 -9.73 -3.94
CA LEU A 33 -14.55 -10.01 -2.50
C LEU A 33 -13.99 -8.80 -1.74
N TYR A 34 -12.97 -8.13 -2.29
CA TYR A 34 -12.41 -6.92 -1.70
C TYR A 34 -13.44 -5.79 -1.66
N ASP A 35 -14.08 -5.48 -2.78
CA ASP A 35 -15.02 -4.37 -2.90
C ASP A 35 -16.25 -4.57 -1.99
N SER A 36 -16.84 -5.77 -2.00
CA SER A 36 -17.96 -6.10 -1.10
C SER A 36 -17.57 -6.06 0.38
N THR A 37 -16.29 -6.29 0.71
CA THR A 37 -15.77 -6.16 2.08
C THR A 37 -15.67 -4.68 2.47
N VAL A 38 -15.17 -3.82 1.59
CA VAL A 38 -15.12 -2.36 1.80
C VAL A 38 -16.53 -1.78 1.96
N GLU A 39 -17.48 -2.20 1.14
CA GLU A 39 -18.89 -1.79 1.25
C GLU A 39 -19.51 -2.20 2.59
N LYS A 40 -19.18 -3.40 3.09
CA LYS A 40 -19.74 -3.95 4.32
C LYS A 40 -19.16 -3.32 5.60
N TYR A 41 -17.87 -3.00 5.63
CA TYR A 41 -17.16 -2.61 6.85
C TYR A 41 -16.63 -1.17 6.83
N SER A 42 -16.90 -0.37 5.81
CA SER A 42 -16.26 0.94 5.57
C SER A 42 -14.76 0.85 5.28
N TRP A 43 -14.25 1.85 4.56
CA TRP A 43 -12.84 1.91 4.20
C TRP A 43 -11.92 2.00 5.42
N GLU A 44 -12.27 2.80 6.43
CA GLU A 44 -11.43 3.01 7.61
C GLU A 44 -11.16 1.70 8.36
N GLN A 45 -12.21 0.90 8.60
CA GLN A 45 -12.05 -0.39 9.30
C GLN A 45 -11.28 -1.41 8.44
N VAL A 46 -11.49 -1.40 7.12
CA VAL A 46 -10.74 -2.27 6.20
C VAL A 46 -9.26 -1.89 6.21
N PHE A 47 -8.95 -0.61 6.09
CA PHE A 47 -7.58 -0.11 6.07
C PHE A 47 -6.86 -0.40 7.39
N ASP A 48 -7.51 -0.24 8.54
CA ASP A 48 -6.92 -0.60 9.84
C ASP A 48 -6.47 -2.07 9.88
N VAL A 49 -7.25 -2.97 9.30
CA VAL A 49 -6.93 -4.41 9.23
C VAL A 49 -5.83 -4.69 8.19
N ILE A 50 -5.81 -3.96 7.07
CA ILE A 50 -4.74 -4.02 6.08
C ILE A 50 -3.40 -3.54 6.68
N ASP A 51 -3.40 -2.40 7.34
CA ASP A 51 -2.21 -1.85 8.02
C ASP A 51 -1.74 -2.81 9.13
N GLN A 52 -2.67 -3.39 9.89
CA GLN A 52 -2.34 -4.45 10.83
C GLN A 52 -1.70 -5.66 10.15
N TYR A 53 -2.26 -6.17 9.05
CA TYR A 53 -1.68 -7.30 8.31
C TYR A 53 -0.26 -6.97 7.84
N MET A 54 -0.05 -5.80 7.26
CA MET A 54 1.25 -5.32 6.80
C MET A 54 2.28 -5.29 7.94
N ARG A 55 1.88 -4.78 9.12
CA ARG A 55 2.76 -4.69 10.29
C ARG A 55 3.09 -6.05 10.90
N ASP A 56 2.09 -6.92 11.00
CA ASP A 56 2.22 -8.23 11.67
C ASP A 56 2.89 -9.29 10.78
N SER A 57 2.66 -9.26 9.45
CA SER A 57 3.00 -10.36 8.54
C SER A 57 4.11 -10.01 7.54
N CYS A 58 4.24 -8.76 7.12
CA CYS A 58 5.17 -8.37 6.05
C CYS A 58 6.55 -7.97 6.60
N LEU A 59 7.26 -8.92 7.23
CA LEU A 59 8.50 -8.70 7.97
C LEU A 59 9.80 -8.63 7.16
N THR A 60 9.72 -8.89 5.86
CA THR A 60 10.87 -8.88 4.96
C THR A 60 10.59 -8.04 3.72
N SER A 61 11.65 -7.61 3.03
CA SER A 61 11.53 -6.88 1.77
C SER A 61 10.69 -7.66 0.74
N GLN A 62 10.87 -8.98 0.64
CA GLN A 62 10.07 -9.82 -0.27
C GLN A 62 8.57 -9.78 0.05
N THR A 63 8.21 -9.92 1.32
CA THR A 63 6.79 -9.90 1.75
C THR A 63 6.16 -8.53 1.60
N ILE A 64 6.95 -7.46 1.73
CA ILE A 64 6.51 -6.08 1.53
C ILE A 64 6.31 -5.77 0.05
N VAL A 65 7.22 -6.21 -0.82
CA VAL A 65 7.04 -6.13 -2.28
C VAL A 65 5.76 -6.85 -2.72
N ASN A 66 5.52 -8.06 -2.20
CA ASN A 66 4.28 -8.78 -2.47
C ASN A 66 3.04 -7.98 -2.01
N PHE A 67 3.07 -7.50 -0.77
CA PHE A 67 1.98 -6.70 -0.21
C PHE A 67 1.69 -5.44 -1.04
N VAL A 68 2.73 -4.72 -1.49
CA VAL A 68 2.56 -3.49 -2.25
C VAL A 68 1.90 -3.73 -3.60
N ASN A 69 2.29 -4.79 -4.31
CA ASN A 69 1.64 -5.15 -5.57
C ASN A 69 0.16 -5.51 -5.36
N LEU A 70 -0.15 -6.29 -4.32
CA LEU A 70 -1.54 -6.62 -3.98
C LEU A 70 -2.35 -5.39 -3.56
N PHE A 71 -1.77 -4.51 -2.74
CA PHE A 71 -2.42 -3.28 -2.31
C PHE A 71 -2.72 -2.38 -3.50
N TRP A 72 -1.76 -2.26 -4.43
CA TRP A 72 -1.95 -1.54 -5.68
C TRP A 72 -3.06 -2.15 -6.53
N GLU A 73 -3.04 -3.46 -6.77
CA GLU A 73 -4.03 -4.18 -7.57
C GLU A 73 -5.46 -3.89 -7.07
N TYR A 74 -5.68 -3.95 -5.76
CA TYR A 74 -7.01 -3.72 -5.19
C TYR A 74 -7.44 -2.24 -5.09
N ASN A 75 -6.52 -1.27 -5.20
CA ASN A 75 -6.80 0.14 -4.89
C ASN A 75 -6.41 1.15 -5.97
N CYS A 76 -5.73 0.74 -7.05
CA CYS A 76 -5.19 1.67 -8.03
C CYS A 76 -6.29 2.44 -8.79
N GLU A 77 -7.42 1.79 -9.09
CA GLU A 77 -8.54 2.42 -9.82
C GLU A 77 -9.40 3.33 -8.95
N THR A 78 -9.54 3.00 -7.67
CA THR A 78 -10.32 3.78 -6.70
C THR A 78 -9.42 4.23 -5.57
N PRO A 79 -8.67 5.33 -5.74
CA PRO A 79 -7.80 5.85 -4.69
C PRO A 79 -8.64 6.29 -3.49
N ARG A 80 -8.33 5.72 -2.32
CA ARG A 80 -9.01 6.03 -1.07
C ARG A 80 -8.06 6.77 -0.14
N LYS A 81 -8.55 7.84 0.47
CA LYS A 81 -7.75 8.62 1.42
C LYS A 81 -7.44 7.77 2.64
N ILE A 82 -6.19 7.82 3.09
CA ILE A 82 -5.73 7.22 4.33
C ILE A 82 -5.34 8.35 5.30
N SER A 83 -5.48 8.09 6.60
CA SER A 83 -5.33 9.11 7.64
C SER A 83 -3.89 9.60 7.81
N ASP A 84 -2.90 8.72 7.61
CA ASP A 84 -1.47 9.03 7.70
C ASP A 84 -0.68 8.40 6.54
N PRO A 85 -0.77 8.99 5.33
CA PRO A 85 -0.14 8.40 4.15
C PRO A 85 1.39 8.38 4.24
N TYR A 86 2.00 9.39 4.88
CA TYR A 86 3.45 9.41 5.09
C TYR A 86 3.92 8.28 5.98
N ARG A 87 3.21 7.97 7.07
CA ARG A 87 3.56 6.83 7.94
C ARG A 87 3.43 5.49 7.23
N PHE A 88 2.36 5.32 6.45
CA PHE A 88 2.13 4.11 5.69
C PHE A 88 3.21 3.92 4.62
N LEU A 89 3.41 4.91 3.75
CA LEU A 89 4.44 4.89 2.71
C LEU A 89 5.84 4.75 3.31
N GLY A 90 6.15 5.51 4.36
CA GLY A 90 7.45 5.46 5.03
C GLY A 90 7.77 4.05 5.54
N TYR A 91 6.78 3.31 6.03
CA TYR A 91 6.96 1.93 6.47
C TYR A 91 7.29 0.98 5.30
N LEU A 92 6.62 1.13 4.17
CA LEU A 92 6.90 0.34 2.96
C LEU A 92 8.35 0.54 2.50
N TYR A 93 8.77 1.81 2.35
CA TYR A 93 10.13 2.16 1.92
C TYR A 93 11.20 1.74 2.94
N TYR A 94 10.92 1.90 4.24
CA TYR A 94 11.83 1.47 5.29
C TYR A 94 12.12 -0.05 5.24
N ARG A 95 11.11 -0.87 4.94
CA ARG A 95 11.24 -2.35 4.98
C ARG A 95 11.93 -2.97 3.77
N VAL A 96 11.99 -2.24 2.66
CA VAL A 96 12.77 -2.66 1.48
C VAL A 96 14.24 -2.25 1.57
N ASP A 97 14.62 -1.40 2.54
CA ASP A 97 15.99 -0.91 2.83
C ASP A 97 16.85 -0.67 1.58
N SER A 98 16.24 -0.11 0.53
CA SER A 98 16.83 -0.04 -0.79
C SER A 98 17.46 1.33 -1.00
N LYS A 99 18.61 1.62 -0.35
CA LYS A 99 19.48 2.69 -0.85
C LYS A 99 20.69 2.08 -1.56
N PRO A 100 20.87 2.33 -2.88
CA PRO A 100 19.99 3.08 -3.80
C PRO A 100 18.68 2.34 -4.10
N TRP A 101 17.60 3.10 -4.38
CA TRP A 101 16.22 2.63 -4.56
C TRP A 101 16.08 1.84 -5.87
N HIS A 102 16.60 0.62 -5.86
CA HIS A 102 16.54 -0.33 -6.96
C HIS A 102 15.88 -1.61 -6.46
N TYR A 103 14.58 -1.72 -6.69
CA TYR A 103 13.81 -2.90 -6.32
C TYR A 103 12.81 -3.23 -7.43
N ASP A 104 12.48 -4.52 -7.55
CA ASP A 104 11.55 -5.09 -8.53
C ASP A 104 10.10 -4.68 -8.21
N CYS A 105 9.80 -3.37 -8.28
CA CYS A 105 8.46 -2.74 -8.26
C CYS A 105 8.52 -1.21 -8.05
N ALA A 106 9.62 -0.53 -8.43
CA ALA A 106 9.76 0.93 -8.26
C ALA A 106 8.54 1.70 -8.82
N GLU A 107 8.07 1.33 -10.01
CA GLU A 107 6.89 1.95 -10.64
C GLU A 107 5.61 1.84 -9.80
N VAL A 108 5.41 0.72 -9.08
CA VAL A 108 4.23 0.52 -8.22
C VAL A 108 4.33 1.39 -6.96
N TYR A 109 5.53 1.52 -6.41
CA TYR A 109 5.76 2.38 -5.25
C TYR A 109 5.61 3.85 -5.59
N GLU A 110 6.17 4.29 -6.71
CA GLU A 110 5.97 5.64 -7.24
C GLU A 110 4.47 5.90 -7.46
N GLY A 111 3.78 4.96 -8.14
CA GLY A 111 2.33 5.01 -8.33
C GLY A 111 1.55 5.15 -7.03
N LEU A 112 1.91 4.39 -5.99
CA LEU A 112 1.28 4.53 -4.67
C LEU A 112 1.54 5.88 -4.03
N VAL A 113 2.77 6.42 -4.13
CA VAL A 113 3.08 7.75 -3.61
C VAL A 113 2.23 8.79 -4.32
N TYR A 114 2.14 8.72 -5.66
CA TYR A 114 1.28 9.63 -6.42
C TYR A 114 -0.18 9.49 -6.01
N ASN A 115 -0.71 8.27 -5.90
CA ASN A 115 -2.12 8.05 -5.54
C ASN A 115 -2.47 8.48 -4.12
N LEU A 116 -1.55 8.30 -3.16
CA LEU A 116 -1.82 8.56 -1.74
C LEU A 116 -1.46 9.98 -1.30
N LEU A 117 -0.50 10.63 -1.96
CA LEU A 117 -0.08 12.00 -1.65
C LEU A 117 -0.69 13.05 -2.59
N SER A 118 -1.01 12.70 -3.83
CA SER A 118 -1.69 13.64 -4.76
C SER A 118 -3.18 13.68 -4.44
N GLY A 119 -3.57 14.59 -3.54
CA GLY A 119 -4.97 14.99 -3.41
C GLY A 119 -5.47 15.69 -4.67
N GLU A 120 -6.79 15.84 -4.81
CA GLU A 120 -7.43 16.55 -5.95
C GLU A 120 -6.89 17.99 -6.14
N ASP A 121 -6.35 18.61 -5.09
CA ASP A 121 -5.78 19.96 -5.10
C ASP A 121 -4.25 20.01 -4.92
N ASP A 122 -3.58 18.85 -4.80
CA ASP A 122 -2.14 18.79 -4.51
C ASP A 122 -1.31 18.55 -5.77
N PHE A 123 -0.96 19.67 -6.41
CA PHE A 123 -0.13 19.68 -7.62
C PHE A 123 1.34 19.29 -7.37
N ALA A 124 1.82 19.31 -6.12
CA ALA A 124 3.23 19.11 -5.81
C ALA A 124 3.66 17.66 -6.02
N HIS A 125 2.79 16.70 -5.68
CA HIS A 125 3.06 15.27 -5.79
C HIS A 125 2.45 14.65 -7.06
N ASN A 126 1.69 15.43 -7.84
CA ASN A 126 0.98 14.92 -9.02
C ASN A 126 1.92 14.89 -10.25
N PRO A 127 2.19 13.70 -10.83
CA PRO A 127 3.15 13.56 -11.92
C PRO A 127 2.69 14.22 -13.24
N PHE A 128 1.40 14.55 -13.39
CA PHE A 128 0.90 15.30 -14.55
C PHE A 128 1.20 16.80 -14.49
N TYR A 129 1.46 17.34 -13.30
CA TYR A 129 1.70 18.76 -13.06
C TYR A 129 3.12 19.07 -12.59
N ASN A 130 3.75 18.14 -11.87
CA ASN A 130 5.13 18.23 -11.41
C ASN A 130 5.94 17.02 -11.90
N TYR A 131 6.45 17.12 -13.12
CA TYR A 131 7.30 16.09 -13.74
C TYR A 131 8.65 15.90 -13.04
N ASP A 132 9.07 16.87 -12.23
CA ASP A 132 10.33 16.84 -11.48
C ASP A 132 10.15 16.25 -10.06
N TYR A 133 8.93 15.86 -9.68
CA TYR A 133 8.69 15.22 -8.39
C TYR A 133 9.27 13.80 -8.38
N ILE A 134 10.15 13.53 -7.42
CA ILE A 134 10.77 12.24 -7.19
C ILE A 134 10.36 11.77 -5.79
N PRO A 135 9.50 10.74 -5.66
CA PRO A 135 9.05 10.20 -4.39
C PRO A 135 10.17 9.95 -3.36
N GLU A 136 11.28 9.39 -3.80
CA GLU A 136 12.44 9.04 -2.99
C GLU A 136 13.16 10.25 -2.38
N GLU A 137 12.94 11.44 -2.92
CA GLU A 137 13.49 12.71 -2.46
C GLU A 137 12.48 13.52 -1.65
N ASP A 138 11.24 13.04 -1.50
CA ASP A 138 10.21 13.74 -0.76
C ASP A 138 10.62 13.94 0.72
N PRO A 139 10.71 15.19 1.21
CA PRO A 139 11.18 15.46 2.56
C PRO A 139 10.31 14.84 3.65
N GLY A 140 9.00 14.73 3.43
CA GLY A 140 8.06 14.11 4.37
C GLY A 140 8.26 12.60 4.46
N LEU A 141 8.38 11.94 3.31
CA LEU A 141 8.65 10.51 3.22
C LEU A 141 10.02 10.17 3.82
N VAL A 142 11.07 10.91 3.46
CA VAL A 142 12.42 10.74 4.01
C VAL A 142 12.42 10.92 5.52
N ALA A 143 11.74 11.95 6.05
CA ALA A 143 11.66 12.18 7.48
C ALA A 143 10.99 11.02 8.22
N GLU A 144 9.91 10.46 7.67
CA GLU A 144 9.19 9.36 8.30
C GLU A 144 9.98 8.04 8.24
N ILE A 145 10.68 7.76 7.14
CA ILE A 145 11.62 6.62 7.04
C ILE A 145 12.70 6.72 8.13
N GLU A 146 13.33 7.90 8.29
CA GLU A 146 14.37 8.10 9.30
C GLU A 146 13.84 8.02 10.74
N LYS A 147 12.57 8.36 10.96
CA LYS A 147 11.89 8.17 12.24
C LYS A 147 11.64 6.68 12.52
N LEU A 148 11.13 5.94 11.55
CA LEU A 148 10.91 4.48 11.66
C LEU A 148 12.22 3.73 11.96
N LYS A 149 13.33 4.09 11.32
CA LYS A 149 14.66 3.54 11.62
C LYS A 149 15.08 3.76 13.08
N LYS A 150 14.74 4.90 13.67
CA LYS A 150 15.06 5.20 15.09
C LYS A 150 14.16 4.44 16.06
N GLU A 151 12.92 4.17 15.65
CA GLU A 151 11.95 3.40 16.43
C GLU A 151 12.23 1.89 16.38
N ASN A 152 13.01 1.42 15.39
CA ASN A 152 13.39 0.03 15.19
C ASN A 152 12.16 -0.91 15.15
N VAL A 153 11.13 -0.44 14.45
CA VAL A 153 9.87 -1.16 14.17
C VAL A 153 9.91 -1.89 12.84
#